data_AF-A0A5C6SA70-F1
#
_entry.id   AF-A0A5C6SA70-F1
#
_cell.length_a   1.000
_cell.length_b   1.000
_cell.length_c   1.000
_cell.angle_alpha   90.00
_cell.angle_beta   90.00
_cell.angle_gamma   90.00
#
_symmetry.space_group_name_H-M   'P 1'
#
loop_
_entity.id
_entity.type
_entity.pdbx_description
1 polymer ?
#
loop_
_entity_poly.entity_id
_entity_poly.type
_entity_poly.pdbx_seq_one_letter_code
_entity_poly.pdbx_strand_id
1 'polypeptide(L)'
;MKSSLLSVITLAGSTATYYVFFPHQGGNSTTTPVEVGDRSTVLVIPVQPDYPPFDPTKTYNWTRTGSKAIIDVAASPIPPSYLSQPCFTTGTLIRTATGPRPVESLQAGDLVMTRDHGLRPVAWTGGRHLSARHLDIAPNLRPVLIRRGALGAGLPVRDLLVSPQHRVLIRSKIAERLTGEAEALVAARHLCGMPGIAVINPANGVGYYHILFDRHEIVESNGCWTESLFTGTQALASISPAALREIRAIFPELFQPHPSPRSGARRFLDGRDAKELLRRHIKNSKPLIV
;
A
#
# COMPACT_ATOMS: atom_id res chain seq x y z
N MET A 1 -15.73 13.72 3.01
CA MET A 1 -14.87 14.30 1.94
C MET A 1 -15.57 15.54 1.39
N LYS A 2 -14.90 16.69 1.22
CA LYS A 2 -15.52 17.89 0.62
C LYS A 2 -14.92 18.20 -0.76
N SER A 3 -15.82 18.35 -1.73
CA SER A 3 -15.72 18.94 -3.06
C SER A 3 -14.58 18.52 -3.99
N SER A 4 -14.90 17.64 -4.93
CA SER A 4 -14.33 17.61 -6.29
C SER A 4 -15.35 18.18 -7.28
N LEU A 5 -14.88 18.74 -8.40
CA LEU A 5 -15.74 19.08 -9.54
C LEU A 5 -16.44 17.81 -10.01
N LEU A 6 -17.77 17.80 -9.96
CA LEU A 6 -18.59 16.70 -10.44
C LEU A 6 -18.81 16.90 -11.94
N SER A 7 -18.16 16.07 -12.75
CA SER A 7 -18.44 15.99 -14.18
C SER A 7 -19.47 14.89 -14.41
N VAL A 8 -20.46 15.14 -15.26
CA VAL A 8 -21.43 14.13 -15.70
C VAL A 8 -21.15 13.79 -17.14
N ILE A 9 -20.97 12.50 -17.42
CA ILE A 9 -20.83 11.97 -18.78
C ILE A 9 -22.05 11.10 -19.11
N THR A 10 -22.47 11.13 -20.37
CA THR A 10 -23.59 10.33 -20.89
C THR A 10 -23.06 9.37 -21.95
N LEU A 11 -23.43 8.09 -21.87
CA LEU A 11 -23.06 7.11 -22.89
C LEU A 11 -23.66 7.52 -24.25
N ALA A 12 -22.83 7.59 -25.29
CA ALA A 12 -23.29 8.01 -26.61
C ALA A 12 -24.41 7.09 -27.12
N GLY A 13 -25.54 7.68 -27.52
CA GLY A 13 -26.73 6.94 -27.97
C GLY A 13 -27.56 6.32 -26.85
N SER A 14 -27.34 6.71 -25.59
CA SER A 14 -28.08 6.22 -24.42
C SER A 14 -28.50 7.37 -23.48
N THR A 15 -29.45 7.11 -22.58
CA THR A 15 -29.78 7.99 -21.45
C THR A 15 -28.94 7.68 -20.20
N ALA A 16 -28.11 6.63 -20.24
CA ALA A 16 -27.26 6.24 -19.13
C ALA A 16 -26.20 7.32 -18.86
N THR A 17 -26.22 7.85 -17.63
CA THR A 17 -25.32 8.90 -17.17
C THR A 17 -24.47 8.43 -16.00
N TYR A 18 -23.27 9.00 -15.89
CA TYR A 18 -22.29 8.64 -14.90
C TYR A 18 -21.69 9.88 -14.26
N TYR A 19 -21.56 9.85 -12.93
CA TYR A 19 -20.74 10.78 -12.19
C TYR A 19 -19.27 10.44 -12.34
N VAL A 20 -18.48 11.42 -12.73
CA VAL A 20 -17.03 11.34 -12.88
C VAL A 20 -16.41 12.29 -11.87
N PHE A 21 -15.55 11.76 -11.01
CA PHE A 21 -14.83 12.60 -10.07
C PHE A 21 -13.42 12.09 -9.82
N PHE A 22 -12.53 13.04 -9.56
CA PHE A 22 -11.16 12.80 -9.14
C PHE A 22 -11.16 12.69 -7.61
N PRO A 23 -10.76 11.55 -7.04
CA PRO A 23 -10.58 11.46 -5.61
C PRO A 23 -9.42 12.38 -5.20
N HIS A 24 -9.59 13.12 -4.09
CA HIS A 24 -8.55 13.95 -3.50
C HIS A 24 -8.30 13.55 -2.04
N GLN A 25 -7.06 13.67 -1.57
CA GLN A 25 -6.71 13.66 -0.14
C GLN A 25 -6.52 15.10 0.36
N GLY A 26 -7.10 15.43 1.53
CA GLY A 26 -6.88 16.72 2.21
C GLY A 26 -8.05 17.15 3.11
N GLY A 27 -7.72 17.58 4.33
CA GLY A 27 -8.58 18.40 5.19
C GLY A 27 -8.00 19.81 5.25
N ASN A 28 -8.76 20.79 4.77
CA ASN A 28 -8.44 22.21 4.59
C ASN A 28 -7.45 22.57 3.45
N SER A 29 -7.96 23.41 2.54
CA SER A 29 -7.33 24.23 1.49
C SER A 29 -6.39 23.63 0.44
N THR A 30 -5.89 22.41 0.58
CA THR A 30 -4.97 21.81 -0.42
C THR A 30 -5.50 20.46 -0.89
N THR A 31 -6.13 20.42 -2.06
CA THR A 31 -6.62 19.20 -2.71
C THR A 31 -5.50 18.55 -3.52
N THR A 32 -4.83 17.53 -2.97
CA THR A 32 -3.93 16.68 -3.76
C THR A 32 -4.73 15.53 -4.40
N PRO A 33 -4.65 15.31 -5.73
CA PRO A 33 -5.22 14.13 -6.37
C PRO A 33 -4.74 12.85 -5.71
N VAL A 34 -5.62 11.85 -5.63
CA VAL A 34 -5.25 10.49 -5.21
C VAL A 34 -4.51 9.84 -6.38
N GLU A 35 -3.20 9.94 -6.34
CA GLU A 35 -2.28 9.28 -7.27
C GLU A 35 -2.05 7.83 -6.82
N VAL A 36 -2.15 6.89 -7.77
CA VAL A 36 -1.87 5.47 -7.55
C VAL A 36 -0.75 5.07 -8.50
N GLY A 37 0.48 5.07 -7.97
CA GLY A 37 1.69 5.06 -8.80
C GLY A 37 1.90 6.43 -9.46
N ASP A 38 2.15 6.46 -10.77
CA ASP A 38 2.22 7.68 -11.61
C ASP A 38 0.93 7.89 -12.43
N ARG A 39 -0.22 7.44 -11.93
CA ARG A 39 -1.52 7.55 -12.63
C ARG A 39 -2.56 8.21 -11.73
N SER A 40 -3.19 9.26 -12.27
CA SER A 40 -4.37 9.87 -11.66
C SER A 40 -5.54 8.91 -11.72
N THR A 41 -6.17 8.63 -10.58
CA THR A 41 -7.38 7.79 -10.56
C THR A 41 -8.62 8.64 -10.76
N VAL A 42 -9.60 8.09 -11.48
CA VAL A 42 -10.93 8.66 -11.64
C VAL A 42 -11.94 7.63 -11.15
N LEU A 43 -12.93 8.07 -10.37
CA LEU A 43 -14.06 7.24 -10.00
C LEU A 43 -15.25 7.59 -10.89
N VAL A 44 -15.79 6.57 -11.56
CA VAL A 44 -16.96 6.68 -12.42
C VAL A 44 -18.09 5.86 -11.81
N ILE A 45 -19.18 6.51 -11.41
CA ILE A 45 -20.31 5.88 -10.75
C ILE A 45 -21.56 6.11 -11.59
N PRO A 46 -22.33 5.05 -11.93
CA PRO A 46 -23.62 5.25 -12.60
C PRO A 46 -24.56 6.07 -11.72
N VAL A 47 -25.28 7.02 -12.32
CA VAL A 47 -26.24 7.88 -11.60
C VAL A 47 -27.42 7.07 -11.06
N GLN A 48 -27.81 6.00 -11.76
CA GLN A 48 -28.84 5.06 -11.34
C GLN A 48 -28.28 3.63 -11.25
N PRO A 49 -28.66 2.82 -10.24
CA PRO A 49 -28.05 1.50 -10.00
C PRO A 49 -28.23 0.49 -11.14
N ASP A 50 -29.26 0.67 -11.95
CA ASP A 50 -29.68 -0.18 -13.07
C ASP A 50 -28.98 0.17 -14.39
N TYR A 51 -28.20 1.26 -14.44
CA TYR A 51 -27.39 1.58 -15.60
C TYR A 51 -26.28 0.56 -15.83
N PRO A 52 -25.90 0.32 -17.10
CA PRO A 52 -24.84 -0.60 -17.41
C PRO A 52 -23.52 -0.18 -16.72
N PRO A 53 -22.67 -1.13 -16.29
CA PRO A 53 -21.34 -0.83 -15.79
C PRO A 53 -20.57 0.08 -16.74
N PHE A 54 -19.77 0.99 -16.20
CA PHE A 54 -18.95 1.86 -17.03
C PHE A 54 -17.97 1.03 -17.87
N ASP A 55 -18.02 1.23 -19.18
CA ASP A 55 -17.14 0.57 -20.14
C ASP A 55 -16.16 1.62 -20.71
N PRO A 56 -14.85 1.54 -20.39
CA PRO A 56 -13.86 2.53 -20.84
C PRO A 56 -13.58 2.47 -22.35
N THR A 57 -14.08 1.47 -23.07
CA THR A 57 -13.92 1.34 -24.52
C THR A 57 -15.01 2.05 -25.32
N LYS A 58 -16.09 2.47 -24.65
CA LYS A 58 -17.21 3.19 -25.28
C LYS A 58 -16.99 4.70 -25.30
N THR A 59 -17.71 5.36 -26.20
CA THR A 59 -17.71 6.83 -26.30
C THR A 59 -18.76 7.43 -25.36
N TYR A 60 -18.37 8.47 -24.63
CA TYR A 60 -19.26 9.21 -23.74
C TYR A 60 -19.19 10.70 -24.06
N ASN A 61 -20.35 11.35 -24.05
CA ASN A 61 -20.47 12.78 -24.23
C ASN A 61 -20.43 13.47 -22.87
N TRP A 62 -19.55 14.45 -22.71
CA TRP A 62 -19.61 15.34 -21.56
C TRP A 62 -20.91 16.14 -21.61
N THR A 63 -21.65 16.16 -20.51
CA THR A 63 -23.01 16.74 -20.49
C THR A 63 -23.09 17.97 -19.60
N ARG A 64 -22.54 17.91 -18.37
CA ARG A 64 -22.59 19.03 -17.42
C ARG A 64 -21.50 18.94 -16.36
N THR A 65 -21.03 20.09 -15.89
CA THR A 65 -20.34 20.22 -14.59
C THR A 65 -21.37 20.70 -13.56
N GLY A 66 -21.66 19.88 -12.54
CA GLY A 66 -22.63 20.20 -11.49
C GLY A 66 -22.02 20.95 -10.30
N SER A 67 -22.86 21.60 -9.50
CA SER A 67 -22.50 22.09 -8.16
C SER A 67 -22.17 20.90 -7.24
N LYS A 68 -21.24 21.09 -6.30
CA LYS A 68 -20.72 20.10 -5.32
C LYS A 68 -21.75 19.01 -4.95
N ALA A 69 -21.57 17.79 -5.45
CA ALA A 69 -22.25 16.64 -4.85
C ALA A 69 -21.43 16.16 -3.65
N ILE A 70 -22.03 16.21 -2.46
CA ILE A 70 -21.53 15.44 -1.33
C ILE A 70 -22.10 14.04 -1.54
N ILE A 71 -21.30 13.12 -2.08
CA ILE A 71 -21.64 11.70 -1.99
C ILE A 71 -21.35 11.32 -0.54
N ASP A 72 -22.38 11.34 0.29
CA ASP A 72 -22.32 10.85 1.66
C ASP A 72 -22.31 9.33 1.59
N VAL A 73 -21.15 8.77 1.24
CA VAL A 73 -20.96 7.33 1.36
C VAL A 73 -20.92 7.07 2.86
N ALA A 74 -22.02 6.55 3.40
CA ALA A 74 -22.07 5.91 4.71
C ALA A 74 -21.18 4.65 4.70
N ALA A 75 -19.87 4.85 4.54
CA ALA A 75 -18.84 3.90 4.85
C ALA A 75 -18.31 4.36 6.21
N SER A 76 -18.39 3.48 7.21
CA SER A 76 -17.71 3.62 8.49
C SER A 76 -16.36 4.29 8.23
N PRO A 77 -16.13 5.54 8.70
CA PRO A 77 -15.08 6.39 8.16
C PRO A 77 -13.77 5.64 8.34
N ILE A 78 -13.21 5.13 7.24
CA ILE A 78 -11.85 4.62 7.21
C ILE A 78 -11.04 5.88 7.29
N PRO A 79 -10.46 6.22 8.45
CA PRO A 79 -9.83 7.49 8.50
C PRO A 79 -8.55 7.37 7.65
N PRO A 80 -8.20 8.39 6.85
CA PRO A 80 -7.17 8.26 5.82
C PRO A 80 -5.81 7.83 6.34
N SER A 81 -5.52 8.12 7.62
CA SER A 81 -4.28 7.73 8.28
C SER A 81 -4.14 6.21 8.40
N TYR A 82 -5.24 5.45 8.49
CA TYR A 82 -5.19 4.08 9.00
C TYR A 82 -4.62 3.01 8.07
N LEU A 83 -4.37 3.36 6.81
CA LEU A 83 -3.96 2.42 5.77
C LEU A 83 -2.79 2.94 4.93
N SER A 84 -2.16 4.04 5.35
CA SER A 84 -0.89 4.51 4.78
C SER A 84 0.32 3.73 5.29
N GLN A 85 0.10 2.69 6.11
CA GLN A 85 1.14 1.88 6.71
C GLN A 85 1.48 0.64 5.87
N PRO A 86 2.68 0.06 6.07
CA PRO A 86 3.07 -1.21 5.47
C PRO A 86 2.16 -2.35 5.95
N CYS A 87 1.46 -3.01 5.03
CA CYS A 87 0.62 -4.17 5.32
C CYS A 87 0.92 -5.32 4.36
N PHE A 88 0.95 -6.53 4.89
CA PHE A 88 0.85 -7.75 4.10
C PHE A 88 -0.60 -8.01 3.72
N THR A 89 -0.86 -8.69 2.60
CA THR A 89 -2.21 -9.18 2.31
C THR A 89 -2.44 -10.60 2.84
N THR A 90 -3.71 -10.98 2.99
CA THR A 90 -4.16 -12.35 3.28
C THR A 90 -3.45 -13.37 2.39
N GLY A 91 -3.01 -14.49 2.96
CA GLY A 91 -2.33 -15.57 2.25
C GLY A 91 -0.85 -15.34 1.99
N THR A 92 -0.29 -14.16 2.30
CA THR A 92 1.16 -13.94 2.25
C THR A 92 1.85 -14.84 3.27
N LEU A 93 2.76 -15.70 2.80
CA LEU A 93 3.49 -16.62 3.67
C LEU A 93 4.72 -15.93 4.24
N ILE A 94 4.80 -15.90 5.57
CA ILE A 94 5.93 -15.41 6.34
C ILE A 94 6.75 -16.61 6.80
N ARG A 95 8.07 -16.56 6.62
CA ARG A 95 8.96 -17.63 7.10
C ARG A 95 9.01 -17.63 8.63
N THR A 96 8.58 -18.73 9.24
CA THR A 96 8.62 -18.93 10.69
C THR A 96 9.59 -20.05 11.08
N ALA A 97 9.81 -20.24 12.38
CA ALA A 97 10.63 -21.33 12.91
C ALA A 97 10.19 -22.73 12.43
N THR A 98 8.89 -22.91 12.20
CA THR A 98 8.28 -24.19 11.78
C THR A 98 7.92 -24.21 10.29
N GLY A 99 8.52 -23.33 9.49
CA GLY A 99 8.24 -23.18 8.06
C GLY A 99 7.33 -21.99 7.72
N PRO A 100 6.98 -21.79 6.44
CA PRO A 100 6.17 -20.64 6.02
C PRO A 100 4.72 -20.75 6.52
N ARG A 101 4.21 -19.71 7.18
CA ARG A 101 2.82 -19.62 7.66
C ARG A 101 2.12 -18.38 7.07
N PRO A 102 0.81 -18.45 6.77
CA PRO A 102 0.07 -17.28 6.29
C PRO A 102 0.02 -16.20 7.36
N VAL A 103 0.19 -14.93 6.96
CA VAL A 103 0.31 -13.78 7.88
C VAL A 103 -0.90 -13.64 8.82
N GLU A 104 -2.11 -13.94 8.34
CA GLU A 104 -3.34 -13.91 9.13
C GLU A 104 -3.40 -14.94 10.25
N SER A 105 -2.53 -15.97 10.21
CA SER A 105 -2.43 -16.99 11.25
C SER A 105 -1.40 -16.67 12.33
N LEU A 106 -0.62 -15.59 12.16
CA LEU A 106 0.44 -15.22 13.10
C LEU A 106 -0.14 -14.53 14.33
N GLN A 107 0.43 -14.85 15.49
CA GLN A 107 0.07 -14.33 16.79
C GLN A 107 1.30 -13.79 17.51
N ALA A 108 1.08 -12.97 18.54
CA ALA A 108 2.16 -12.54 19.41
C ALA A 108 2.86 -13.77 20.03
N GLY A 109 4.20 -13.74 20.07
CA GLY A 109 5.06 -14.84 20.48
C GLY A 109 5.52 -15.76 19.35
N ASP A 110 4.86 -15.77 18.18
CA ASP A 110 5.30 -16.58 17.05
C ASP A 110 6.71 -16.19 16.57
N LEU A 111 7.58 -17.17 16.37
CA LEU A 111 8.96 -16.93 15.94
C LEU A 111 9.08 -16.80 14.42
N VAL A 112 9.39 -15.60 13.95
CA VAL A 112 9.55 -15.25 12.52
C VAL A 112 11.02 -15.08 12.17
N MET A 113 11.43 -15.58 11.00
CA MET A 113 12.78 -15.38 10.48
C MET A 113 12.96 -13.94 10.00
N THR A 114 13.92 -13.26 10.61
CA THR A 114 14.35 -11.90 10.26
C THR A 114 15.71 -11.96 9.55
N ARG A 115 16.01 -10.92 8.77
CA ARG A 115 17.24 -10.84 7.97
C ARG A 115 18.49 -10.74 8.84
N ASP A 116 18.44 -9.91 9.87
CA ASP A 116 19.64 -9.48 10.62
C ASP A 116 19.75 -10.16 11.98
N HIS A 117 18.64 -10.60 12.57
CA HIS A 117 18.58 -11.05 13.97
C HIS A 117 18.04 -12.48 14.14
N GLY A 118 17.97 -13.27 13.06
CA GLY A 118 17.48 -14.64 13.09
C GLY A 118 16.00 -14.74 13.47
N LEU A 119 15.63 -15.75 14.25
CA LEU A 119 14.26 -15.92 14.72
C LEU A 119 13.91 -14.90 15.81
N ARG A 120 12.90 -14.07 15.57
CA ARG A 120 12.40 -13.07 16.52
C ARG A 120 10.93 -13.31 16.84
N PRO A 121 10.50 -13.16 18.11
CA PRO A 121 9.10 -13.28 18.48
C PRO A 121 8.32 -12.08 17.95
N VAL A 122 7.21 -12.36 17.28
CA VAL A 122 6.25 -11.32 16.90
C VAL A 122 5.70 -10.70 18.17
N ALA A 123 5.75 -9.39 18.25
CA ALA A 123 5.41 -8.64 19.45
C ALA A 123 3.92 -8.21 19.42
N TRP A 124 3.38 -7.98 18.22
CA TRP A 124 1.94 -7.75 18.01
C TRP A 124 1.56 -8.08 16.56
N THR A 125 0.32 -8.52 16.36
CA THR A 125 -0.29 -8.64 15.03
C THR A 125 -1.62 -7.90 15.00
N GLY A 126 -1.97 -7.35 13.85
CA GLY A 126 -3.28 -6.74 13.66
C GLY A 126 -3.68 -6.72 12.21
N GLY A 127 -4.97 -6.89 11.94
CA GLY A 127 -5.46 -6.94 10.58
C GLY A 127 -6.87 -6.41 10.42
N ARG A 128 -7.20 -6.08 9.17
CA ARG A 128 -8.51 -5.61 8.77
C ARG A 128 -8.80 -5.99 7.32
N HIS A 129 -10.05 -6.34 7.05
CA HIS A 129 -10.54 -6.50 5.69
C HIS A 129 -11.11 -5.19 5.12
N LEU A 130 -10.72 -4.88 3.89
CA LEU A 130 -11.31 -3.82 3.07
C LEU A 130 -12.12 -4.46 1.95
N SER A 131 -13.43 -4.18 1.88
CA SER A 131 -14.27 -4.61 0.76
C SER A 131 -13.87 -3.93 -0.54
N ALA A 132 -14.32 -4.48 -1.67
CA ALA A 132 -14.14 -3.87 -2.99
C ALA A 132 -14.66 -2.42 -3.03
N ARG A 133 -15.82 -2.15 -2.40
CA ARG A 133 -16.38 -0.80 -2.26
C ARG A 133 -15.42 0.16 -1.54
N HIS A 134 -14.72 -0.29 -0.49
CA HIS A 134 -13.71 0.53 0.17
C HIS A 134 -12.55 0.86 -0.77
N LEU A 135 -12.10 -0.10 -1.58
CA LEU A 135 -11.01 0.08 -2.55
C LEU A 135 -11.39 0.97 -3.74
N ASP A 136 -12.67 0.98 -4.12
CA ASP A 136 -13.17 1.88 -5.16
C ASP A 136 -13.22 3.32 -4.69
N ILE A 137 -13.65 3.55 -3.44
CA ILE A 137 -13.69 4.89 -2.82
C ILE A 137 -12.29 5.41 -2.51
N ALA A 138 -11.36 4.52 -2.15
CA ALA A 138 -9.98 4.87 -1.80
C ALA A 138 -8.95 4.06 -2.63
N PRO A 139 -8.77 4.41 -3.93
CA PRO A 139 -7.89 3.67 -4.84
C PRO A 139 -6.43 3.61 -4.42
N ASN A 140 -5.94 4.59 -3.64
CA ASN A 140 -4.59 4.58 -3.07
C ASN A 140 -4.35 3.50 -2.01
N LEU A 141 -5.40 2.75 -1.66
CA LEU A 141 -5.32 1.61 -0.75
C LEU A 141 -5.36 0.28 -1.50
N ARG A 142 -5.44 0.29 -2.83
CA ARG A 142 -5.39 -0.91 -3.66
C ARG A 142 -4.01 -1.57 -3.55
N PRO A 143 -3.91 -2.90 -3.43
CA PRO A 143 -2.63 -3.57 -3.26
C PRO A 143 -1.77 -3.48 -4.52
N VAL A 144 -0.45 -3.55 -4.31
CA VAL A 144 0.53 -3.74 -5.37
C VAL A 144 0.84 -5.23 -5.47
N LEU A 145 0.63 -5.80 -6.66
CA LEU A 145 1.08 -7.13 -7.03
C LEU A 145 2.53 -7.04 -7.52
N ILE A 146 3.39 -7.85 -6.91
CA ILE A 146 4.75 -8.15 -7.35
C ILE A 146 4.73 -9.61 -7.80
N ARG A 147 4.77 -9.85 -9.12
CA ARG A 147 4.75 -11.21 -9.67
C ARG A 147 5.99 -12.00 -9.28
N ARG A 148 5.85 -13.33 -9.22
CA ARG A 148 6.95 -14.26 -9.07
C ARG A 148 8.12 -13.89 -10.00
N GLY A 149 9.32 -13.77 -9.44
CA GLY A 149 10.54 -13.46 -10.16
C GLY A 149 10.71 -11.99 -10.61
N ALA A 150 9.73 -11.11 -10.39
CA ALA A 150 9.76 -9.74 -10.91
C ALA A 150 10.85 -8.85 -10.30
N LEU A 151 11.37 -9.18 -9.12
CA LEU A 151 12.42 -8.39 -8.45
C LEU A 151 13.83 -8.77 -8.93
N GLY A 152 14.02 -9.96 -9.51
CA GLY A 152 15.33 -10.55 -9.83
C GLY A 152 15.67 -11.75 -8.96
N ALA A 153 16.69 -12.51 -9.36
CA ALA A 153 17.16 -13.71 -8.65
C ALA A 153 16.07 -14.75 -8.33
N GLY A 154 15.01 -14.82 -9.16
CA GLY A 154 13.86 -15.70 -8.90
C GLY A 154 12.91 -15.22 -7.79
N LEU A 155 13.03 -13.97 -7.35
CA LEU A 155 12.24 -13.37 -6.27
C LEU A 155 11.14 -12.42 -6.76
N PRO A 156 10.00 -12.35 -6.05
CA PRO A 156 9.56 -13.29 -5.00
C PRO A 156 9.36 -14.70 -5.57
N VAL A 157 9.41 -15.74 -4.74
CA VAL A 157 9.29 -17.14 -5.25
C VAL A 157 7.86 -17.50 -5.66
N ARG A 158 6.91 -16.67 -5.25
CA ARG A 158 5.48 -16.68 -5.60
C ARG A 158 4.98 -15.24 -5.65
N ASP A 159 3.84 -15.00 -6.28
CA ASP A 159 3.23 -13.67 -6.31
C ASP A 159 3.07 -13.10 -4.90
N LEU A 160 3.46 -11.85 -4.71
CA LEU A 160 3.36 -11.13 -3.45
C LEU A 160 2.44 -9.93 -3.64
N LEU A 161 1.38 -9.85 -2.83
CA LEU A 161 0.51 -8.68 -2.75
C LEU A 161 0.79 -7.97 -1.43
N VAL A 162 0.96 -6.65 -1.50
CA VAL A 162 1.23 -5.81 -0.33
C VAL A 162 0.53 -4.45 -0.46
N SER A 163 0.40 -3.72 0.65
CA SER A 163 -0.08 -2.33 0.58
C SER A 163 0.89 -1.45 -0.22
N PRO A 164 0.42 -0.36 -0.84
CA PRO A 164 1.25 0.53 -1.66
C PRO A 164 2.51 1.08 -0.96
N GLN A 165 2.43 1.28 0.36
CA GLN A 165 3.52 1.82 1.17
C GLN A 165 4.45 0.76 1.76
N HIS A 166 4.10 -0.52 1.60
CA HIS A 166 4.91 -1.61 2.09
C HIS A 166 6.24 -1.65 1.34
N ARG A 167 7.35 -1.63 2.08
CA ARG A 167 8.69 -1.57 1.49
C ARG A 167 9.28 -2.95 1.28
N VAL A 168 9.89 -3.11 0.11
CA VAL A 168 10.65 -4.28 -0.30
C VAL A 168 12.12 -3.95 -0.19
N LEU A 169 12.93 -4.89 0.29
CA LEU A 169 14.37 -4.75 0.32
C LEU A 169 14.95 -4.92 -1.08
N ILE A 170 15.60 -3.87 -1.56
CA ILE A 170 16.31 -3.84 -2.84
C ILE A 170 17.80 -3.92 -2.57
N ARG A 171 18.52 -4.68 -3.40
CA ARG A 171 19.97 -4.84 -3.33
C ARG A 171 20.54 -4.86 -4.74
N SER A 172 21.17 -3.77 -5.15
CA SER A 172 21.77 -3.67 -6.48
C SER A 172 22.89 -2.64 -6.53
N LYS A 173 23.80 -2.78 -7.50
CA LYS A 173 24.83 -1.76 -7.77
C LYS A 173 24.25 -0.40 -8.16
N ILE A 174 23.03 -0.36 -8.69
CA ILE A 174 22.34 0.89 -8.99
C ILE A 174 21.86 1.56 -7.70
N ALA A 175 21.27 0.80 -6.78
CA ALA A 175 20.85 1.27 -5.46
C ALA A 175 22.05 1.77 -4.65
N GLU A 176 23.15 1.02 -4.65
CA GLU A 176 24.41 1.38 -3.97
C GLU A 176 24.97 2.71 -4.49
N ARG A 177 25.06 2.89 -5.81
CA ARG A 177 25.53 4.14 -6.41
C ARG A 177 24.61 5.33 -6.18
N LEU A 178 23.30 5.10 -6.02
CA LEU A 178 22.32 6.16 -5.81
C LEU A 178 22.27 6.60 -4.35
N THR A 179 22.38 5.65 -3.42
CA THR A 179 22.07 5.87 -2.00
C THR A 179 23.31 5.86 -1.11
N GLY A 180 24.44 5.34 -1.60
CA GLY A 180 25.62 5.03 -0.80
C GLY A 180 25.54 3.70 -0.04
N GLU A 181 24.37 3.04 -0.05
CA GLU A 181 24.10 1.84 0.75
C GLU A 181 23.84 0.64 -0.16
N ALA A 182 24.42 -0.53 0.17
CA ALA A 182 24.24 -1.74 -0.62
C ALA A 182 22.79 -2.25 -0.66
N GLU A 183 22.02 -1.92 0.38
CA GLU A 183 20.63 -2.34 0.57
C GLU A 183 19.76 -1.17 0.96
N ALA A 184 18.55 -1.12 0.43
CA ALA A 184 17.59 -0.11 0.83
C ALA A 184 16.14 -0.58 0.69
N LEU A 185 15.25 0.06 1.44
CA LEU A 185 13.83 -0.27 1.48
C LEU A 185 13.04 0.69 0.59
N VAL A 186 12.29 0.14 -0.38
CA VAL A 186 11.53 0.91 -1.38
C VAL A 186 10.07 0.53 -1.32
N ALA A 187 9.19 1.53 -1.19
CA ALA A 187 7.75 1.31 -1.16
C ALA A 187 7.25 0.70 -2.47
N ALA A 188 6.40 -0.33 -2.38
CA ALA A 188 5.93 -1.10 -3.53
C ALA A 188 5.31 -0.23 -4.64
N ARG A 189 4.59 0.85 -4.27
CA ARG A 189 4.03 1.79 -5.26
C ARG A 189 5.07 2.48 -6.13
N HIS A 190 6.28 2.72 -5.61
CA HIS A 190 7.36 3.36 -6.36
C HIS A 190 8.07 2.35 -7.29
N LEU A 191 7.78 1.06 -7.16
CA LEU A 191 8.25 0.00 -8.04
C LEU A 191 7.26 -0.31 -9.17
N CYS A 192 6.04 0.23 -9.10
CA CYS A 192 5.06 0.12 -10.18
C CYS A 192 5.64 0.72 -11.47
N GLY A 193 5.59 -0.05 -12.56
CA GLY A 193 6.27 0.29 -13.82
C GLY A 193 7.43 -0.63 -14.16
N MET A 194 8.00 -1.34 -13.17
CA MET A 194 8.82 -2.52 -13.47
C MET A 194 7.97 -3.62 -14.13
N PRO A 195 8.55 -4.40 -15.06
CA PRO A 195 7.91 -5.60 -15.57
C PRO A 195 7.44 -6.52 -14.43
N GLY A 196 6.15 -6.87 -14.42
CA GLY A 196 5.58 -7.75 -13.40
C GLY A 196 5.15 -7.08 -12.09
N ILE A 197 5.29 -5.74 -11.94
CA ILE A 197 4.87 -5.01 -10.74
C ILE A 197 3.79 -3.98 -11.08
N ALA A 198 2.59 -4.16 -10.52
CA ALA A 198 1.43 -3.31 -10.83
C ALA A 198 0.42 -3.23 -9.67
N VAL A 199 -0.34 -2.14 -9.62
CA VAL A 199 -1.50 -2.03 -8.75
C VAL A 199 -2.64 -2.87 -9.30
N ILE A 200 -3.36 -3.57 -8.42
CA ILE A 200 -4.54 -4.37 -8.80
C ILE A 200 -5.76 -3.95 -8.00
N ASN A 201 -6.97 -4.16 -8.54
CA ASN A 201 -8.23 -3.93 -7.82
C ASN A 201 -8.96 -5.29 -7.58
N PRO A 202 -8.78 -5.93 -6.42
CA PRO A 202 -9.42 -7.21 -6.13
C PRO A 202 -10.96 -7.09 -6.05
N ALA A 203 -11.67 -7.94 -6.80
CA ALA A 203 -13.15 -7.93 -6.85
C ALA A 203 -13.82 -8.26 -5.50
N ASN A 204 -13.15 -9.03 -4.64
CA ASN A 204 -13.67 -9.43 -3.33
C ASN A 204 -13.06 -8.60 -2.19
N GLY A 205 -12.38 -7.49 -2.50
CA GLY A 205 -11.62 -6.74 -1.51
C GLY A 205 -10.31 -7.42 -1.10
N VAL A 206 -9.71 -6.94 -0.02
CA VAL A 206 -8.37 -7.37 0.44
C VAL A 206 -8.31 -7.35 1.97
N GLY A 207 -7.76 -8.41 2.57
CA GLY A 207 -7.38 -8.40 3.99
C GLY A 207 -5.95 -7.91 4.14
N TYR A 208 -5.74 -6.90 4.99
CA TYR A 208 -4.44 -6.34 5.33
C TYR A 208 -4.03 -6.71 6.74
N TYR A 209 -2.77 -7.11 6.92
CA TYR A 209 -2.20 -7.55 8.19
C TYR A 209 -0.85 -6.88 8.44
N HIS A 210 -0.61 -6.58 9.71
CA HIS A 210 0.62 -6.03 10.25
C HIS A 210 1.23 -7.02 11.22
N ILE A 211 2.55 -7.09 11.21
CA ILE A 211 3.34 -7.74 12.25
C ILE A 211 4.33 -6.70 12.78
N LEU A 212 4.40 -6.59 14.09
CA LEU A 212 5.27 -5.67 14.81
C LEU A 212 6.25 -6.48 15.66
N PHE A 213 7.50 -6.04 15.71
CA PHE A 213 8.53 -6.56 16.59
C PHE A 213 8.96 -5.47 17.59
N ASP A 214 9.81 -5.83 18.54
CA ASP A 214 10.45 -4.88 19.48
C ASP A 214 11.27 -3.80 18.77
N ARG A 215 11.75 -4.11 17.56
CA ARG A 215 12.43 -3.21 16.64
C ARG A 215 11.89 -3.36 15.23
N HIS A 216 12.30 -2.47 14.34
CA HIS A 216 12.01 -2.67 12.93
C HIS A 216 12.80 -3.85 12.40
N GLU A 217 12.11 -4.86 11.91
CA GLU A 217 12.72 -6.04 11.29
C GLU A 217 12.43 -6.10 9.79
N ILE A 218 13.34 -6.73 9.06
CA ILE A 218 13.12 -7.18 7.68
C ILE A 218 12.83 -8.67 7.74
N VAL A 219 11.68 -9.09 7.22
CA VAL A 219 11.16 -10.46 7.28
C VAL A 219 11.11 -11.09 5.89
N GLU A 220 11.16 -12.42 5.83
CA GLU A 220 11.00 -13.13 4.56
C GLU A 220 9.51 -13.40 4.31
N SER A 221 8.95 -12.72 3.31
CA SER A 221 7.56 -12.84 2.86
C SER A 221 7.52 -13.38 1.43
N ASN A 222 6.84 -14.50 1.19
CA ASN A 222 6.78 -15.14 -0.13
C ASN A 222 8.18 -15.33 -0.77
N GLY A 223 9.19 -15.62 0.06
CA GLY A 223 10.59 -15.83 -0.31
C GLY A 223 11.40 -14.56 -0.60
N CYS A 224 10.83 -13.35 -0.48
CA CYS A 224 11.58 -12.10 -0.61
C CYS A 224 11.61 -11.32 0.70
N TRP A 225 12.60 -10.45 0.85
CA TRP A 225 12.79 -9.63 2.06
C TRP A 225 11.94 -8.36 2.01
N THR A 226 11.11 -8.15 3.02
CA THR A 226 10.19 -7.01 3.15
C THR A 226 10.17 -6.48 4.58
N GLU A 227 9.63 -5.28 4.78
CA GLU A 227 9.59 -4.68 6.11
C GLU A 227 8.48 -5.25 7.01
N SER A 228 8.75 -5.29 8.31
CA SER A 228 7.71 -5.34 9.34
C SER A 228 7.12 -3.94 9.60
N LEU A 229 6.11 -3.84 10.47
CA LEU A 229 5.54 -2.54 10.81
C LEU A 229 6.59 -1.65 11.50
N PHE A 230 6.94 -0.52 10.88
CA PHE A 230 7.79 0.50 11.48
C PHE A 230 7.00 1.50 12.33
N THR A 231 7.24 1.54 13.64
CA THR A 231 6.57 2.44 14.61
C THR A 231 7.40 3.69 14.93
N GLY A 232 7.82 4.43 13.88
CA GLY A 232 8.37 5.79 14.04
C GLY A 232 7.30 6.78 14.55
N THR A 233 7.70 7.99 14.95
CA THR A 233 6.83 9.03 15.54
C THR A 233 5.58 9.36 14.71
N GLN A 234 5.61 9.20 13.38
CA GLN A 234 4.44 9.37 12.49
C GLN A 234 3.55 8.13 12.33
N ALA A 235 4.05 6.93 12.62
CA ALA A 235 3.32 5.68 12.40
C ALA A 235 2.29 5.39 13.49
N LEU A 236 2.45 5.92 14.71
CA LEU A 236 1.45 5.70 15.76
C LEU A 236 0.16 6.49 15.52
N ALA A 237 0.22 7.67 14.86
CA ALA A 237 -0.97 8.49 14.57
C ALA A 237 -1.97 7.83 13.57
N SER A 238 -1.64 6.66 13.04
CA SER A 238 -2.37 5.94 12.00
C SER A 238 -2.90 4.56 12.43
N ILE A 239 -2.84 4.19 13.72
CA ILE A 239 -3.34 2.88 14.18
C ILE A 239 -4.71 3.05 14.84
N SER A 240 -5.67 2.12 14.60
CA SER A 240 -7.06 2.16 15.15
C SER A 240 -7.04 2.58 16.61
N PRO A 241 -7.91 3.46 17.14
CA PRO A 241 -7.82 3.84 18.55
C PRO A 241 -7.84 2.62 19.48
N ALA A 242 -8.49 1.53 19.07
CA ALA A 242 -8.44 0.24 19.75
C ALA A 242 -7.06 -0.45 19.67
N ALA A 243 -6.50 -0.60 18.47
CA ALA A 243 -5.18 -1.19 18.27
C ALA A 243 -4.05 -0.30 18.82
N LEU A 244 -4.23 1.02 18.85
CA LEU A 244 -3.32 1.96 19.46
C LEU A 244 -3.33 1.82 20.98
N ARG A 245 -4.51 1.63 21.60
CA ARG A 245 -4.62 1.32 23.03
C ARG A 245 -3.91 0.01 23.35
N GLU A 246 -4.08 -1.00 22.50
CA GLU A 246 -3.44 -2.31 22.65
C GLU A 246 -1.90 -2.20 22.51
N ILE A 247 -1.41 -1.62 21.41
CA ILE A 247 0.03 -1.39 21.18
C ILE A 247 0.62 -0.50 22.28
N ARG A 248 -0.11 0.48 22.79
CA ARG A 248 0.33 1.32 23.93
C ARG A 248 0.36 0.59 25.26
N ALA A 249 -0.53 -0.37 25.46
CA ALA A 249 -0.51 -1.21 26.64
C ALA A 249 0.65 -2.22 26.59
N ILE A 250 0.98 -2.74 25.40
CA ILE A 250 2.06 -3.74 25.21
C ILE A 250 3.44 -3.06 25.14
N PHE A 251 3.54 -1.92 24.46
CA PHE A 251 4.80 -1.18 24.27
C PHE A 251 4.63 0.30 24.69
N PRO A 252 4.48 0.60 25.99
CA PRO A 252 4.34 1.98 26.46
C PRO A 252 5.51 2.88 26.04
N GLU A 253 6.72 2.33 25.92
CA GLU A 253 7.92 2.98 25.42
C GLU A 253 7.82 3.39 23.94
N LEU A 254 6.96 2.76 23.13
CA LEU A 254 6.71 3.20 21.76
C LEU A 254 6.15 4.64 21.71
N PHE A 255 5.47 5.06 22.78
CA PHE A 255 4.77 6.34 22.89
C PHE A 255 5.48 7.37 23.78
N GLN A 256 6.62 7.00 24.37
CA GLN A 256 7.44 7.92 25.14
C GLN A 256 8.39 8.69 24.21
N PRO A 257 8.77 9.94 24.55
CA PRO A 257 9.82 10.66 23.85
C PRO A 257 11.11 9.83 23.89
N HIS A 258 11.56 9.35 22.73
CA HIS A 258 12.83 8.63 22.63
C HIS A 258 13.97 9.63 22.42
N PRO A 259 15.12 9.49 23.11
CA PRO A 259 16.23 10.45 23.02
C PRO A 259 16.87 10.51 21.62
N SER A 260 16.64 9.51 20.78
CA SER A 260 17.04 9.47 19.37
C SER A 260 15.87 9.07 18.47
N PRO A 261 15.80 9.56 17.21
CA PRO A 261 14.79 9.09 16.25
C PRO A 261 14.94 7.57 16.05
N ARG A 262 13.82 6.84 16.11
CA ARG A 262 13.84 5.42 15.72
C ARG A 262 14.33 5.31 14.28
N SER A 263 15.28 4.42 14.04
CA SER A 263 15.79 4.11 12.70
C SER A 263 15.13 2.85 12.15
N GLY A 264 14.78 2.86 10.87
CA GLY A 264 14.43 1.63 10.18
C GLY A 264 15.65 0.69 10.07
N ALA A 265 15.39 -0.61 9.95
CA ALA A 265 16.43 -1.63 9.71
C ALA A 265 17.36 -1.32 8.53
N ARG A 266 16.85 -0.58 7.53
CA ARG A 266 17.62 -0.01 6.41
C ARG A 266 17.07 1.37 6.06
N ARG A 267 17.81 2.13 5.26
CA ARG A 267 17.36 3.42 4.70
C ARG A 267 16.08 3.24 3.90
N PHE A 268 15.10 4.10 4.16
CA PHE A 268 13.88 4.20 3.35
C PHE A 268 14.15 5.17 2.19
N LEU A 269 13.90 4.74 0.95
CA LEU A 269 13.98 5.65 -0.18
C LEU A 269 12.75 6.55 -0.21
N ASP A 270 12.98 7.85 -0.37
CA ASP A 270 11.92 8.79 -0.68
C ASP A 270 11.41 8.58 -2.12
N GLY A 271 10.33 9.28 -2.47
CA GLY A 271 9.73 9.14 -3.81
C GLY A 271 10.65 9.60 -4.94
N ARG A 272 11.58 10.53 -4.71
CA ARG A 272 12.49 11.05 -5.74
C ARG A 272 13.58 10.02 -6.03
N ASP A 273 14.24 9.53 -4.99
CA ASP A 273 15.28 8.50 -5.09
C ASP A 273 14.69 7.20 -5.67
N ALA A 274 13.49 6.80 -5.23
CA ALA A 274 12.85 5.60 -5.76
C ALA A 274 12.48 5.71 -7.26
N LYS A 275 12.08 6.89 -7.74
CA LYS A 275 11.81 7.13 -9.16
C LYS A 275 13.09 7.08 -9.99
N GLU A 276 14.18 7.70 -9.52
CA GLU A 276 15.46 7.66 -10.22
C GLU A 276 16.05 6.25 -10.23
N LEU A 277 15.92 5.51 -9.11
CA LEU A 277 16.24 4.08 -9.04
C LEU A 277 15.50 3.31 -10.14
N LEU A 278 14.17 3.42 -10.19
CA LEU A 278 13.33 2.73 -11.16
C LEU A 278 13.76 3.06 -12.60
N ARG A 279 13.93 4.35 -12.91
CA ARG A 279 14.36 4.82 -14.23
C ARG A 279 15.69 4.19 -14.65
N ARG A 280 16.67 4.10 -13.75
CA ARG A 280 17.99 3.49 -14.03
C ARG A 280 17.88 1.98 -14.22
N HIS A 281 17.08 1.28 -13.43
CA HIS A 281 16.88 -0.16 -13.58
C HIS A 281 16.24 -0.51 -14.93
N ILE A 282 15.21 0.24 -15.34
CA ILE A 282 14.55 0.09 -16.64
C ILE A 282 15.53 0.42 -17.78
N LYS A 283 16.19 1.59 -17.72
CA LYS A 283 17.13 2.02 -18.77
C LYS A 283 18.26 1.00 -19.02
N ASN A 284 18.75 0.37 -17.96
CA ASN A 284 19.89 -0.56 -18.05
C ASN A 284 19.48 -2.03 -18.11
N SER A 285 18.17 -2.34 -18.15
CA SER A 285 17.63 -3.70 -18.11
C SER A 285 18.24 -4.54 -16.98
N LYS A 286 18.35 -3.96 -15.78
CA LYS A 286 18.91 -4.63 -14.59
C LYS A 286 17.82 -4.93 -13.57
N PRO A 287 17.81 -6.13 -12.96
CA PRO A 287 16.86 -6.46 -11.91
C PRO A 287 17.13 -5.64 -10.65
N LEU A 288 16.11 -5.51 -9.80
CA LEU A 288 16.17 -4.78 -8.52
C LEU A 288 17.01 -5.53 -7.47
N ILE A 289 17.07 -6.85 -7.56
CA ILE A 289 17.83 -7.73 -6.68
C ILE A 289 18.82 -8.54 -7.53
N VAL A 290 20.10 -8.47 -7.16
CA VAL A 290 21.22 -9.24 -7.72
C VAL A 290 22.04 -9.95 -6.64
#